data_AF-A0A143Y265-F1
#
_entry.id   AF-A0A143Y265-F1
#
_cell.length_a   1.000
_cell.length_b   1.000
_cell.length_c   1.000
_cell.angle_alpha   90.00
_cell.angle_beta   90.00
_cell.angle_gamma   90.00
#
_symmetry.space_group_name_H-M   'P 1'
#
loop_
_entity.id
_entity.type
_entity.pdbx_description
1 polymer ?
#
loop_
_entity_poly.entity_id
_entity_poly.type
_entity_poly.pdbx_seq_one_letter_code
_entity_poly.pdbx_strand_id
1 'polypeptide(L)'
;MKKKWRKIQESKYFFTVTCLSFIFLLTGILVLIPNGENKEEFQTLWDQGKQAIEQENYVDAVQKLQEAVLGIGNTVGEQEFKLVRELAGTQVKADLQEEAAETYTRLINAGENTAELYMKRGFLYDQTGEYSKALEDYQNAVKAEPYNRNVYETIAQQLEVQQHSNEAEIFRETAKKFLGES
;
A
#
# COMPACT_ATOMS: atom_id res chain seq x y z
N MET A 1 15.79 -77.12 6.87
CA MET A 1 16.03 -76.00 5.92
C MET A 1 15.17 -74.77 6.25
N LYS A 2 15.50 -74.01 7.31
CA LYS A 2 14.69 -72.86 7.80
C LYS A 2 15.56 -71.64 8.20
N LYS A 3 16.57 -71.27 7.40
CA LYS A 3 17.47 -70.14 7.75
C LYS A 3 17.88 -69.19 6.60
N LYS A 4 17.24 -69.22 5.43
CA LYS A 4 17.56 -68.30 4.32
C LYS A 4 16.52 -67.21 4.02
N TRP A 5 15.31 -67.28 4.58
CA TRP A 5 14.21 -66.37 4.20
C TRP A 5 14.06 -65.13 5.10
N ARG A 6 14.75 -65.08 6.25
CA ARG A 6 14.66 -63.94 7.19
C ARG A 6 15.50 -62.72 6.79
N LYS A 7 16.50 -62.88 5.91
CA LYS A 7 17.41 -61.79 5.51
C LYS A 7 16.90 -60.91 4.37
N ILE A 8 15.83 -61.31 3.68
CA ILE A 8 15.32 -60.60 2.49
C ILE A 8 14.22 -59.60 2.86
N GLN A 9 13.53 -59.76 4.00
CA GLN A 9 12.50 -58.80 4.41
C GLN A 9 13.06 -57.52 5.04
N GLU A 10 14.21 -57.54 5.72
CA GLU A 10 14.76 -56.34 6.37
C GLU A 10 15.40 -55.34 5.39
N SER A 11 15.88 -55.81 4.22
CA SER A 11 16.52 -54.95 3.21
C SER A 11 15.54 -54.02 2.48
N LYS A 12 14.25 -54.41 2.34
CA LYS A 12 13.24 -53.58 1.67
C LYS A 12 12.71 -52.45 2.56
N TYR A 13 12.72 -52.63 3.87
CA TYR A 13 12.33 -51.60 4.83
C TYR A 13 13.47 -50.60 5.11
N PHE A 14 14.73 -51.03 5.05
CA PHE A 14 15.87 -50.13 5.26
C PHE A 14 16.06 -49.08 4.14
N PHE A 15 15.70 -49.40 2.89
CA PHE A 15 15.82 -48.46 1.77
C PHE A 15 14.59 -47.55 1.60
N THR A 16 13.44 -47.95 2.12
CA THR A 16 12.20 -47.14 2.07
C THR A 16 12.12 -46.13 3.21
N VAL A 17 12.65 -46.46 4.39
CA VAL A 17 12.71 -45.52 5.53
C VAL A 17 13.70 -44.37 5.28
N THR A 18 14.80 -44.61 4.55
CA THR A 18 15.77 -43.55 4.21
C THR A 18 15.25 -42.58 3.15
N CYS A 19 14.38 -43.00 2.23
CA CYS A 19 13.68 -42.09 1.31
C CYS A 19 12.55 -41.30 2.00
N LEU A 20 11.82 -41.91 2.93
CA LEU A 20 10.74 -41.22 3.67
C LEU A 20 11.27 -40.19 4.67
N SER A 21 12.46 -40.40 5.26
CA SER A 21 13.11 -39.40 6.10
C SER A 21 13.66 -38.20 5.31
N PHE A 22 13.89 -38.34 4.01
CA PHE A 22 14.29 -37.23 3.13
C PHE A 22 13.10 -36.46 2.54
N ILE A 23 11.93 -37.11 2.40
CA ILE A 23 10.70 -36.44 1.97
C ILE A 23 10.10 -35.58 3.11
N PHE A 24 10.39 -35.88 4.38
CA PHE A 24 10.00 -35.04 5.51
C PHE A 24 10.87 -33.79 5.72
N LEU A 25 12.06 -33.71 5.10
CA LEU A 25 12.88 -32.48 5.07
C LEU A 25 12.57 -31.59 3.86
N LEU A 26 11.77 -32.06 2.89
CA LEU A 26 11.29 -31.28 1.74
C LEU A 26 9.82 -30.84 1.86
N THR A 27 9.12 -31.27 2.90
CA THR A 27 7.77 -30.80 3.26
C THR A 27 7.78 -29.78 4.41
N GLY A 28 8.98 -29.40 4.88
CA GLY A 28 9.21 -28.38 5.90
C GLY A 28 9.05 -26.93 5.43
N ILE A 29 8.40 -26.70 4.29
CA ILE A 29 7.66 -25.48 4.03
C ILE A 29 6.35 -25.96 3.40
N LEU A 30 5.43 -26.44 4.24
CA LEU A 30 4.03 -26.15 3.97
C LEU A 30 3.98 -24.61 4.00
N VAL A 31 4.20 -24.00 2.83
CA VAL A 31 3.74 -22.65 2.59
C VAL A 31 2.27 -22.77 2.93
N LEU A 32 1.91 -22.23 4.10
CA LEU A 32 0.54 -21.96 4.45
C LEU A 32 0.02 -21.11 3.31
N ILE A 33 -0.53 -21.78 2.30
CA ILE A 33 -1.44 -21.17 1.34
C ILE A 33 -2.56 -20.70 2.26
N PRO A 34 -2.73 -19.38 2.48
CA PRO A 34 -3.70 -18.93 3.45
C PRO A 34 -5.09 -19.23 2.88
N ASN A 35 -5.67 -20.30 3.38
CA ASN A 35 -6.98 -20.80 3.03
C ASN A 35 -7.97 -20.14 4.00
N GLY A 36 -8.77 -19.18 3.51
CA GLY A 36 -10.04 -18.75 4.13
C GLY A 36 -9.99 -17.98 5.47
N GLU A 37 -9.09 -18.32 6.40
CA GLU A 37 -8.95 -17.68 7.74
C GLU A 37 -8.49 -16.21 7.64
N ASN A 38 -7.69 -15.88 6.62
CA ASN A 38 -7.21 -14.52 6.39
C ASN A 38 -8.31 -13.47 6.19
N LYS A 39 -9.52 -13.89 5.76
CA LYS A 39 -10.61 -12.94 5.50
C LYS A 39 -11.25 -12.37 6.78
N GLU A 40 -11.33 -13.16 7.84
CA GLU A 40 -11.85 -12.68 9.13
C GLU A 40 -10.75 -11.96 9.92
N GLU A 41 -9.51 -12.43 9.81
CA GLU A 41 -8.35 -11.80 10.43
C GLU A 41 -8.09 -10.39 9.88
N PHE A 42 -8.14 -10.18 8.56
CA PHE A 42 -7.94 -8.82 8.02
C PHE A 42 -9.04 -7.84 8.44
N GLN A 43 -10.32 -8.28 8.46
CA GLN A 43 -11.42 -7.39 8.83
C GLN A 43 -11.27 -6.96 10.28
N THR A 44 -10.89 -7.90 11.15
CA THR A 44 -10.60 -7.62 12.56
C THR A 44 -9.47 -6.61 12.71
N LEU A 45 -8.37 -6.79 11.97
CA LEU A 45 -7.23 -5.86 11.99
C LEU A 45 -7.62 -4.48 11.44
N TRP A 46 -8.42 -4.42 10.39
CA TRP A 46 -8.91 -3.16 9.83
C TRP A 46 -9.81 -2.41 10.83
N ASP A 47 -10.73 -3.11 11.50
CA ASP A 47 -11.59 -2.52 12.53
C ASP A 47 -10.77 -2.03 13.73
N GLN A 48 -9.76 -2.78 14.16
CA GLN A 48 -8.81 -2.33 15.19
C GLN A 48 -8.04 -1.08 14.75
N GLY A 49 -7.56 -1.04 13.50
CA GLY A 49 -6.90 0.14 12.94
C GLY A 49 -7.80 1.37 12.95
N LYS A 50 -9.07 1.22 12.53
CA LYS A 50 -10.09 2.28 12.60
C LYS A 50 -10.33 2.76 14.04
N GLN A 51 -10.48 1.83 14.98
CA GLN A 51 -10.64 2.17 16.39
C GLN A 51 -9.43 2.93 16.94
N ALA A 52 -8.21 2.57 16.54
CA ALA A 52 -7.00 3.28 16.91
C ALA A 52 -6.95 4.69 16.29
N ILE A 53 -7.45 4.89 15.05
CA ILE A 53 -7.62 6.22 14.45
C ILE A 53 -8.58 7.08 15.28
N GLU A 54 -9.70 6.52 15.74
CA GLU A 54 -10.67 7.23 16.59
C GLU A 54 -10.07 7.64 17.94
N GLN A 55 -9.10 6.88 18.43
CA GLN A 55 -8.32 7.19 19.63
C GLN A 55 -7.13 8.13 19.36
N GLU A 56 -6.97 8.60 18.13
CA GLU A 56 -5.84 9.40 17.64
C GLU A 56 -4.47 8.71 17.82
N ASN A 57 -4.46 7.39 18.02
CA ASN A 57 -3.25 6.58 18.12
C ASN A 57 -2.81 6.15 16.71
N TYR A 58 -2.24 7.08 15.95
CA TYR A 58 -1.92 6.86 14.55
C TYR A 58 -0.82 5.82 14.32
N VAL A 59 0.13 5.67 15.25
CA VAL A 59 1.21 4.67 15.12
C VAL A 59 0.67 3.24 15.22
N ASP A 60 -0.18 2.97 16.22
CA ASP A 60 -0.84 1.67 16.35
C ASP A 60 -1.80 1.42 15.17
N ALA A 61 -2.54 2.45 14.75
CA ALA A 61 -3.40 2.36 13.58
C ALA A 61 -2.62 1.99 12.31
N VAL A 62 -1.48 2.64 12.03
CA VAL A 62 -0.63 2.30 10.88
C VAL A 62 -0.20 0.85 10.95
N GLN A 63 0.26 0.37 12.11
CA GLN A 63 0.68 -1.02 12.26
C GLN A 63 -0.46 -1.99 11.92
N LYS A 64 -1.65 -1.79 12.50
CA LYS A 64 -2.81 -2.66 12.27
C LYS A 64 -3.28 -2.65 10.82
N LEU A 65 -3.31 -1.49 10.19
CA LEU A 65 -3.69 -1.36 8.78
C LEU A 65 -2.64 -2.00 7.86
N GLN A 66 -1.35 -1.90 8.17
CA GLN A 66 -0.29 -2.59 7.42
C GLN A 66 -0.42 -4.10 7.53
N GLU A 67 -0.64 -4.64 8.72
CA GLU A 67 -0.90 -6.07 8.95
C GLU A 67 -2.14 -6.53 8.16
N ALA A 68 -3.22 -5.73 8.17
CA ALA A 68 -4.43 -6.02 7.39
C ALA A 68 -4.15 -6.06 5.88
N VAL A 69 -3.35 -5.13 5.35
CA VAL A 69 -2.97 -5.11 3.93
C VAL A 69 -2.15 -6.36 3.56
N LEU A 70 -1.23 -6.78 4.42
CA LEU A 70 -0.42 -8.00 4.20
C LEU A 70 -1.29 -9.27 4.16
N GLY A 71 -2.34 -9.35 4.99
CA GLY A 71 -3.24 -10.50 5.06
C GLY A 71 -4.05 -10.75 3.79
N ILE A 72 -4.33 -9.70 3.00
CA ILE A 72 -5.13 -9.76 1.76
C ILE A 72 -4.30 -10.26 0.56
N GLY A 73 -2.96 -10.11 0.62
CA GLY A 73 -2.06 -10.38 -0.50
C GLY A 73 -1.87 -9.17 -1.43
N ASN A 74 -0.81 -9.17 -2.24
CA ASN A 74 -0.33 -8.01 -3.01
C ASN A 74 -1.24 -7.54 -4.18
N THR A 75 -2.52 -7.90 -4.23
CA THR A 75 -3.39 -7.60 -5.38
C THR A 75 -4.56 -6.69 -5.01
N VAL A 76 -4.40 -5.39 -5.30
CA VAL A 76 -5.38 -4.33 -4.98
C VAL A 76 -6.75 -4.56 -5.63
N GLY A 77 -7.65 -5.21 -4.89
CA GLY A 77 -9.08 -5.28 -5.20
C GLY A 77 -9.85 -4.04 -4.72
N GLU A 78 -11.15 -3.95 -5.03
CA GLU A 78 -11.99 -2.80 -4.68
C GLU A 78 -11.99 -2.46 -3.16
N GLN A 79 -11.98 -3.48 -2.30
CA GLN A 79 -11.89 -3.29 -0.84
C GLN A 79 -10.48 -2.93 -0.38
N GLU A 80 -9.44 -3.31 -1.13
CA GLU A 80 -8.05 -3.00 -0.80
C GLU A 80 -7.75 -1.52 -1.07
N PHE A 81 -8.32 -0.91 -2.12
CA PHE A 81 -8.16 0.55 -2.34
C PHE A 81 -8.62 1.38 -1.14
N LYS A 82 -9.74 1.01 -0.51
CA LYS A 82 -10.24 1.71 0.68
C LYS A 82 -9.28 1.59 1.85
N LEU A 83 -8.87 0.37 2.17
CA LEU A 83 -7.92 0.10 3.26
C LEU A 83 -6.57 0.78 3.02
N VAL A 84 -6.03 0.68 1.81
CA VAL A 84 -4.73 1.26 1.45
C VAL A 84 -4.80 2.80 1.45
N ARG A 85 -5.94 3.39 1.08
CA ARG A 85 -6.16 4.84 1.21
C ARG A 85 -6.24 5.27 2.68
N GLU A 86 -6.94 4.51 3.52
CA GLU A 86 -6.97 4.76 4.96
C GLU A 86 -5.58 4.65 5.58
N LEU A 87 -4.79 3.65 5.18
CA LEU A 87 -3.40 3.51 5.59
C LEU A 87 -2.58 4.75 5.17
N ALA A 88 -2.64 5.17 3.91
CA ALA A 88 -1.90 6.32 3.42
C ALA A 88 -2.26 7.60 4.20
N GLY A 89 -3.55 7.86 4.43
CA GLY A 89 -4.01 8.99 5.22
C GLY A 89 -3.56 8.92 6.68
N THR A 90 -3.51 7.73 7.26
CA THR A 90 -3.06 7.51 8.64
C THR A 90 -1.55 7.70 8.78
N GLN A 91 -0.76 7.24 7.80
CA GLN A 91 0.68 7.47 7.74
C GLN A 91 1.01 8.96 7.71
N VAL A 92 0.26 9.76 6.94
CA VAL A 92 0.42 11.24 6.95
C VAL A 92 0.18 11.80 8.35
N LYS A 93 -0.85 11.35 9.07
CA LYS A 93 -1.14 11.80 10.44
C LYS A 93 -0.10 11.32 11.47
N ALA A 94 0.57 10.20 11.17
CA ALA A 94 1.66 9.65 11.98
C ALA A 94 3.03 10.27 11.65
N ASP A 95 3.09 11.27 10.76
CA ASP A 95 4.33 11.90 10.26
C ASP A 95 5.28 10.93 9.51
N LEU A 96 4.71 9.86 8.95
CA LEU A 96 5.41 8.85 8.13
C LEU A 96 5.30 9.23 6.65
N GLN A 97 5.98 10.33 6.27
CA GLN A 97 5.79 10.98 4.96
C GLN A 97 6.28 10.11 3.80
N GLU A 98 7.43 9.46 3.95
CA GLU A 98 8.01 8.58 2.92
C GLU A 98 7.11 7.36 2.68
N GLU A 99 6.65 6.71 3.75
CA GLU A 99 5.78 5.54 3.67
C GLU A 99 4.40 5.88 3.12
N ALA A 100 3.88 7.08 3.44
CA ALA A 100 2.65 7.58 2.84
C ALA A 100 2.80 7.80 1.33
N ALA A 101 3.91 8.38 0.87
CA ALA A 101 4.18 8.60 -0.55
C ALA A 101 4.32 7.29 -1.34
N GLU A 102 4.95 6.27 -0.75
CA GLU A 102 4.99 4.92 -1.31
C GLU A 102 3.59 4.29 -1.38
N THR A 103 2.79 4.45 -0.34
CA THR A 103 1.42 3.91 -0.30
C THR A 103 0.51 4.58 -1.33
N TYR A 104 0.62 5.90 -1.54
CA TYR A 104 -0.05 6.57 -2.66
C TYR A 104 0.44 6.08 -4.02
N THR A 105 1.74 5.81 -4.15
CA THR A 105 2.30 5.23 -5.38
C THR A 105 1.68 3.88 -5.70
N ARG A 106 1.44 3.03 -4.69
CA ARG A 106 0.74 1.76 -4.87
C ARG A 106 -0.69 1.94 -5.38
N LEU A 107 -1.44 2.90 -4.85
CA LEU A 107 -2.81 3.21 -5.30
C LEU A 107 -2.83 3.68 -6.76
N ILE A 108 -1.95 4.62 -7.11
CA ILE A 108 -1.82 5.14 -8.47
C ILE A 108 -1.46 4.02 -9.45
N ASN A 109 -0.47 3.18 -9.13
CA ASN A 109 -0.06 2.06 -9.96
C ASN A 109 -1.14 0.98 -10.12
N ALA A 110 -2.04 0.85 -9.13
CA ALA A 110 -3.20 -0.03 -9.20
C ALA A 110 -4.34 0.55 -10.06
N GLY A 111 -4.19 1.76 -10.60
CA GLY A 111 -5.12 2.38 -11.55
C GLY A 111 -5.97 3.50 -10.96
N GLU A 112 -5.81 3.82 -9.66
CA GLU A 112 -6.49 4.95 -9.03
C GLU A 112 -5.78 6.27 -9.40
N ASN A 113 -6.00 6.74 -10.63
CA ASN A 113 -5.36 7.94 -11.17
C ASN A 113 -6.25 9.17 -10.95
N THR A 114 -6.51 9.55 -9.70
CA THR A 114 -7.34 10.72 -9.34
C THR A 114 -6.49 11.94 -9.02
N ALA A 115 -7.05 13.15 -9.20
CA ALA A 115 -6.34 14.38 -8.85
C ALA A 115 -5.96 14.42 -7.36
N GLU A 116 -6.84 13.91 -6.50
CA GLU A 116 -6.62 13.82 -5.05
C GLU A 116 -5.34 13.03 -4.71
N LEU A 117 -5.14 11.85 -5.31
CA LEU A 117 -3.97 11.02 -4.99
C LEU A 117 -2.66 11.65 -5.46
N TYR A 118 -2.66 12.23 -6.66
CA TYR A 118 -1.51 12.97 -7.15
C TYR A 118 -1.19 14.18 -6.26
N MET A 119 -2.20 14.96 -5.86
CA MET A 119 -1.97 16.11 -4.96
C MET A 119 -1.44 15.68 -3.60
N LYS A 120 -1.96 14.59 -3.02
CA LYS A 120 -1.50 14.09 -1.72
C LYS A 120 -0.05 13.61 -1.79
N ARG A 121 0.32 12.85 -2.83
CA ARG A 121 1.71 12.40 -3.00
C ARG A 121 2.65 13.56 -3.36
N GLY A 122 2.20 14.47 -4.23
CA GLY A 122 2.95 15.66 -4.59
C GLY A 122 3.24 16.54 -3.38
N PHE A 123 2.26 16.76 -2.51
CA PHE A 123 2.44 17.47 -1.26
C PHE A 123 3.48 16.83 -0.33
N LEU A 124 3.49 15.51 -0.22
CA LEU A 124 4.50 14.80 0.58
C LEU A 124 5.90 14.97 -0.01
N TYR A 125 6.05 14.85 -1.33
CA TYR A 125 7.34 15.12 -1.98
C TYR A 125 7.79 16.57 -1.79
N ASP A 126 6.87 17.52 -1.78
CA ASP A 126 7.17 18.92 -1.52
C ASP A 126 7.71 19.12 -0.10
N GLN A 127 7.06 18.50 0.89
CA GLN A 127 7.48 18.53 2.30
C GLN A 127 8.85 17.88 2.54
N THR A 128 9.18 16.82 1.80
CA THR A 128 10.49 16.15 1.90
C THR A 128 11.57 16.82 1.05
N GLY A 129 11.26 17.91 0.35
CA GLY A 129 12.20 18.66 -0.48
C GLY A 129 12.43 18.07 -1.88
N GLU A 130 11.66 17.05 -2.27
CA GLU A 130 11.65 16.43 -3.59
C GLU A 130 10.77 17.19 -4.58
N TYR A 131 10.97 18.51 -4.65
CA TYR A 131 10.10 19.44 -5.38
C TYR A 131 9.86 19.08 -6.85
N SER A 132 10.87 18.51 -7.53
CA SER A 132 10.69 18.09 -8.93
C SER A 132 9.62 17.00 -9.09
N LYS A 133 9.54 16.06 -8.13
CA LYS A 133 8.51 15.02 -8.13
C LYS A 133 7.15 15.61 -7.74
N ALA A 134 7.15 16.55 -6.78
CA ALA A 134 5.93 17.26 -6.39
C ALA A 134 5.27 17.97 -7.58
N LEU A 135 6.07 18.70 -8.37
CA LEU A 135 5.57 19.41 -9.54
C LEU A 135 5.04 18.47 -10.64
N GLU A 136 5.70 17.32 -10.85
CA GLU A 136 5.20 16.29 -11.77
C GLU A 136 3.82 15.77 -11.32
N ASP A 137 3.66 15.49 -10.03
CA ASP A 137 2.39 15.05 -9.45
C ASP A 137 1.31 16.12 -9.54
N TYR A 138 1.61 17.37 -9.20
CA TYR A 138 0.67 18.49 -9.36
C TYR A 138 0.22 18.66 -10.83
N GLN A 139 1.14 18.47 -11.79
CA GLN A 139 0.79 18.47 -13.21
C GLN A 139 -0.10 17.28 -13.61
N ASN A 140 0.13 16.11 -13.02
CA ASN A 140 -0.72 14.95 -13.27
C ASN A 140 -2.11 15.12 -12.63
N ALA A 141 -2.20 15.79 -11.48
CA ALA A 141 -3.48 16.12 -10.85
C ALA A 141 -4.37 16.98 -11.74
N VAL A 142 -3.82 18.06 -12.33
CA VAL A 142 -4.58 18.91 -13.25
C VAL A 142 -4.89 18.21 -14.59
N LYS A 143 -4.11 17.21 -15.00
CA LYS A 143 -4.45 16.38 -16.17
C LYS A 143 -5.59 15.41 -15.86
N ALA A 144 -5.66 14.88 -14.64
CA ALA A 144 -6.72 13.99 -14.20
C ALA A 144 -8.06 14.73 -14.10
N GLU A 145 -8.06 15.97 -13.61
CA GLU A 145 -9.26 16.79 -13.45
C GLU A 145 -9.07 18.22 -14.00
N PRO A 146 -8.99 18.39 -15.33
CA PRO A 146 -8.62 19.67 -15.96
C PRO A 146 -9.65 20.78 -15.79
N TYR A 147 -10.88 20.45 -15.38
CA TYR A 147 -11.96 21.41 -15.18
C TYR A 147 -12.31 21.64 -13.71
N ASN A 148 -11.55 21.04 -12.78
CA ASN A 148 -11.79 21.19 -11.35
C ASN A 148 -10.97 22.36 -10.79
N ARG A 149 -11.61 23.52 -10.62
CA ARG A 149 -10.98 24.73 -10.05
C ARG A 149 -10.30 24.46 -8.71
N ASN A 150 -10.92 23.65 -7.85
CA ASN A 150 -10.41 23.37 -6.51
C ASN A 150 -9.05 22.68 -6.55
N VAL A 151 -8.78 21.85 -7.57
CA VAL A 151 -7.48 21.19 -7.76
C VAL A 151 -6.38 22.24 -7.99
N TYR A 152 -6.61 23.17 -8.92
CA TYR A 152 -5.64 24.25 -9.20
C TYR A 152 -5.41 25.14 -7.98
N GLU A 153 -6.48 25.54 -7.30
CA GLU A 153 -6.39 26.42 -6.12
C GLU A 153 -5.65 25.76 -4.96
N THR A 154 -5.92 24.48 -4.72
CA THR A 154 -5.25 23.72 -3.64
C THR A 154 -3.77 23.55 -3.94
N ILE A 155 -3.40 23.19 -5.18
CA ILE A 155 -1.99 23.09 -5.60
C ILE A 155 -1.28 24.44 -5.43
N ALA A 156 -1.91 25.54 -5.89
CA ALA A 156 -1.33 26.87 -5.74
C ALA A 156 -1.12 27.24 -4.26
N GLN A 157 -2.09 26.92 -3.39
CA GLN A 157 -1.96 27.15 -1.95
C GLN A 157 -0.82 26.33 -1.34
N GLN A 158 -0.67 25.05 -1.71
CA GLN A 158 0.41 24.20 -1.23
C GLN A 158 1.79 24.77 -1.63
N LEU A 159 1.93 25.16 -2.90
CA LEU A 159 3.14 25.78 -3.43
C LEU A 159 3.49 27.09 -2.71
N GLU A 160 2.51 27.94 -2.39
CA GLU A 160 2.77 29.16 -1.62
C GLU A 160 3.28 28.91 -0.22
N VAL A 161 2.69 27.93 0.49
CA VAL A 161 3.14 27.56 1.83
C VAL A 161 4.59 27.10 1.82
N GLN A 162 5.02 26.43 0.74
CA GLN A 162 6.39 25.98 0.53
C GLN A 162 7.29 27.02 -0.15
N GLN A 163 6.85 28.27 -0.26
CA GLN A 163 7.60 29.40 -0.84
C GLN A 163 7.87 29.28 -2.35
N HIS A 164 7.12 28.42 -3.06
CA HIS A 164 7.11 28.25 -4.51
C HIS A 164 6.09 29.19 -5.18
N SER A 165 6.15 30.49 -4.84
CA SER A 165 5.11 31.47 -5.21
C SER A 165 4.99 31.72 -6.72
N ASN A 166 6.07 31.54 -7.48
CA ASN A 166 6.04 31.75 -8.93
C ASN A 166 5.20 30.67 -9.61
N GLU A 167 5.40 29.41 -9.22
CA GLU A 167 4.66 28.27 -9.75
C GLU A 167 3.21 28.26 -9.27
N ALA A 168 2.97 28.66 -8.02
CA ALA A 168 1.61 28.87 -7.52
C ALA A 168 0.81 29.83 -8.41
N GLU A 169 1.42 30.94 -8.84
CA GLU A 169 0.77 31.91 -9.72
C GLU A 169 0.45 31.32 -11.10
N ILE A 170 1.33 30.47 -11.64
CA ILE A 170 1.06 29.76 -12.91
C ILE A 170 -0.21 28.92 -12.80
N PHE A 171 -0.39 28.15 -11.72
CA PHE A 171 -1.59 27.34 -11.52
C PHE A 171 -2.85 28.19 -11.36
N ARG A 172 -2.78 29.33 -10.65
CA ARG A 172 -3.91 30.26 -10.51
C ARG A 172 -4.32 30.91 -11.81
N GLU A 173 -3.36 31.43 -12.56
CA GLU A 173 -3.61 32.08 -13.85
C GLU A 173 -4.16 31.06 -14.86
N THR A 174 -3.67 29.82 -14.79
CA THR A 174 -4.24 28.71 -15.56
C THR A 174 -5.70 28.48 -15.16
N ALA A 175 -6.03 28.40 -13.87
CA ALA A 175 -7.41 28.24 -13.41
C ALA A 175 -8.33 29.38 -13.91
N LYS A 176 -7.91 30.64 -13.77
CA LYS A 176 -8.67 31.81 -14.25
C LYS A 176 -8.92 31.75 -15.76
N LYS A 177 -7.87 31.44 -16.53
CA LYS A 177 -7.96 31.38 -18.00
C LYS A 177 -8.86 30.26 -18.51
N PHE A 178 -8.74 29.07 -17.93
CA PHE A 178 -9.45 27.88 -18.41
C PHE A 178 -10.88 27.77 -17.88
N LEU A 179 -11.15 28.32 -16.69
CA LEU A 179 -12.42 28.14 -15.97
C LEU A 179 -13.22 29.43 -15.81
N GLY A 180 -12.73 30.55 -16.36
CA GLY A 180 -13.33 31.88 -16.26
C GLY A 180 -13.08 32.55 -14.90
N GLU A 181 -13.44 33.81 -14.77
CA GLU A 181 -13.59 34.47 -13.46
C GLU A 181 -15.06 34.35 -13.07
N SER A 182 -15.36 33.77 -11.89
CA SER A 182 -16.71 33.73 -11.33
C SER A 182 -16.94 34.89 -10.37
#